data_AF-A0A099GAG0-F1
#
_entry.id   AF-A0A099GAG0-F1
#
_cell.length_a   1.000
_cell.length_b   1.000
_cell.length_c   1.000
_cell.angle_alpha   90.00
_cell.angle_beta   90.00
_cell.angle_gamma   90.00
#
_symmetry.space_group_name_H-M   'P 1'
#
loop_
_entity.id
_entity.type
_entity.pdbx_description
1 polymer ?
#
loop_
_entity_poly.entity_id
_entity_poly.type
_entity_poly.pdbx_seq_one_letter_code
_entity_poly.pdbx_strand_id
1 'polypeptide(L)'
;MNRVRIDRRMARLQHEAMARLFGELGVDAVIKGDVDELIVPHAGRSITEAAAQVREAGVVYSLGVDVVHNTAAEPPLDPGRPVMSQRHYGVISQSYCKVNLVGREAFAAGVTVNAGGHRASAWPVHVSTGYTMLHLGFCDRGLWEERTLPRLAADREGAFKAYFDDRVRIYDGLAAITEFHDLDSAAARAAAELSFDAAGNRLTAASKFSGGNLRVFDSADYAVRLDDRFEGVF
;
A
#
# COMPACT_ATOMS: atom_id res chain seq x y z
N MET A 1 22.92 -11.44 -0.67
CA MET A 1 22.53 -11.00 -2.03
C MET A 1 22.06 -9.55 -1.91
N ASN A 2 22.53 -8.63 -2.76
CA ASN A 2 22.26 -7.20 -2.60
C ASN A 2 20.81 -6.85 -2.99
N ARG A 3 20.04 -6.26 -2.05
CA ARG A 3 18.63 -5.86 -2.22
C ARG A 3 18.40 -4.97 -3.44
N VAL A 4 19.26 -3.96 -3.65
CA VAL A 4 19.14 -3.00 -4.76
C VAL A 4 19.21 -3.71 -6.12
N ARG A 5 20.03 -4.75 -6.24
CA ARG A 5 20.12 -5.56 -7.48
C ARG A 5 18.85 -6.37 -7.73
N ILE A 6 18.25 -6.93 -6.69
CA ILE A 6 16.98 -7.67 -6.80
C ILE A 6 15.86 -6.71 -7.20
N ASP A 7 15.74 -5.58 -6.52
CA ASP A 7 14.70 -4.58 -6.81
C ASP A 7 14.77 -4.08 -8.25
N ARG A 8 15.99 -3.79 -8.75
CA ARG A 8 16.19 -3.42 -10.16
C ARG A 8 15.80 -4.53 -11.13
N ARG A 9 16.10 -5.79 -10.80
CA ARG A 9 15.70 -6.94 -11.63
C ARG A 9 14.18 -7.08 -11.65
N MET A 10 13.51 -6.96 -10.49
CA MET A 10 12.06 -7.04 -10.39
C MET A 10 11.36 -5.91 -11.14
N ALA A 11 11.84 -4.67 -10.99
CA ALA A 11 11.32 -3.53 -11.74
C ALA A 11 11.42 -3.74 -13.27
N ARG A 12 12.54 -4.29 -13.75
CA ARG A 12 12.70 -4.64 -15.17
C ARG A 12 11.69 -5.69 -15.62
N LEU A 13 11.52 -6.77 -14.85
CA LEU A 13 10.56 -7.84 -15.20
C LEU A 13 9.12 -7.32 -15.20
N GLN A 14 8.75 -6.47 -14.23
CA GLN A 14 7.44 -5.82 -14.20
C GLN A 14 7.23 -4.90 -15.41
N HIS A 15 8.25 -4.14 -15.80
CA HIS A 15 8.18 -3.29 -16.99
C HIS A 15 8.01 -4.11 -18.28
N GLU A 16 8.79 -5.17 -18.46
CA GLU A 16 8.67 -6.10 -19.59
C GLU A 16 7.28 -6.74 -19.64
N ALA A 17 6.73 -7.15 -18.49
CA ALA A 17 5.37 -7.68 -18.40
C ALA A 17 4.32 -6.64 -18.83
N MET A 18 4.41 -5.40 -18.34
CA MET A 18 3.52 -4.31 -18.76
C MET A 18 3.62 -4.04 -20.26
N ALA A 19 4.83 -4.00 -20.82
CA ALA A 19 5.03 -3.79 -22.26
C ALA A 19 4.30 -4.86 -23.09
N ARG A 20 4.35 -6.13 -22.66
CA ARG A 20 3.63 -7.23 -23.30
C ARG A 20 2.11 -7.10 -23.15
N LEU A 21 1.61 -6.75 -21.97
CA LEU A 21 0.17 -6.53 -21.76
C LEU A 21 -0.36 -5.40 -22.66
N PHE A 22 0.34 -4.27 -22.72
CA PHE A 22 -0.05 -3.13 -23.55
C PHE A 22 0.11 -3.40 -25.05
N GLY A 23 1.17 -4.09 -25.46
CA GLY A 23 1.49 -4.34 -26.86
C GLY A 23 0.80 -5.56 -27.45
N GLU A 24 0.95 -6.73 -26.82
CA GLU A 24 0.42 -8.01 -27.33
C GLU A 24 -1.07 -8.17 -27.06
N LEU A 25 -1.53 -7.82 -25.85
CA LEU A 25 -2.94 -7.99 -25.45
C LEU A 25 -3.78 -6.72 -25.66
N GLY A 26 -3.15 -5.58 -25.95
CA GLY A 26 -3.85 -4.33 -26.26
C GLY A 26 -4.66 -3.75 -25.11
N VAL A 27 -4.37 -4.12 -23.85
CA VAL A 27 -5.12 -3.60 -22.69
C VAL A 27 -4.92 -2.09 -22.53
N ASP A 28 -5.90 -1.38 -21.98
CA ASP A 28 -5.79 0.08 -21.77
C ASP A 28 -5.14 0.44 -20.44
N ALA A 29 -5.25 -0.45 -19.44
CA ALA A 29 -4.71 -0.26 -18.11
C ALA A 29 -4.18 -1.58 -17.53
N VAL A 30 -3.15 -1.49 -16.69
CA VAL A 30 -2.59 -2.63 -15.94
C VAL A 30 -2.69 -2.34 -14.45
N ILE A 31 -3.19 -3.32 -13.70
CA ILE A 31 -3.09 -3.35 -12.23
C ILE A 31 -1.77 -4.04 -11.86
N LYS A 32 -0.94 -3.40 -11.06
CA LYS A 32 0.28 -3.97 -10.47
C LYS A 32 0.24 -3.91 -8.94
N GLY A 33 0.82 -4.91 -8.31
CA GLY A 33 0.99 -4.99 -6.87
C GLY A 33 1.93 -6.12 -6.50
N ASP A 34 2.28 -6.18 -5.24
CA ASP A 34 2.95 -7.32 -4.64
C ASP A 34 1.93 -8.45 -4.36
N VAL A 35 2.41 -9.67 -4.14
CA VAL A 35 1.54 -10.86 -3.98
C VAL A 35 0.70 -10.83 -2.71
N ASP A 36 1.07 -9.98 -1.76
CA ASP A 36 0.38 -9.71 -0.50
C ASP A 36 -0.42 -8.39 -0.56
N GLU A 37 -0.67 -7.84 -1.76
CA GLU A 37 -1.44 -6.62 -1.96
C GLU A 37 -2.74 -6.89 -2.71
N LEU A 38 -3.85 -6.41 -2.14
CA LEU A 38 -5.19 -6.57 -2.69
C LEU A 38 -5.77 -5.19 -2.97
N ILE A 39 -6.13 -4.93 -4.24
CA ILE A 39 -6.82 -3.69 -4.61
C ILE A 39 -8.31 -3.91 -4.43
N VAL A 40 -8.88 -3.18 -3.47
CA VAL A 40 -10.29 -3.31 -3.10
C VAL A 40 -11.02 -2.02 -3.45
N PRO A 41 -12.07 -2.07 -4.30
CA PRO A 41 -12.90 -0.91 -4.55
C PRO A 41 -13.69 -0.53 -3.29
N HIS A 42 -13.94 0.76 -3.10
CA HIS A 42 -14.83 1.24 -2.03
C HIS A 42 -16.28 0.79 -2.28
N ALA A 43 -17.13 0.86 -1.26
CA ALA A 43 -18.52 0.43 -1.38
C ALA A 43 -19.24 1.14 -2.54
N GLY A 44 -19.94 0.37 -3.38
CA GLY A 44 -20.63 0.87 -4.57
C GLY A 44 -19.73 1.23 -5.75
N ARG A 45 -18.41 1.01 -5.64
CA ARG A 45 -17.45 1.17 -6.74
C ARG A 45 -17.11 -0.17 -7.37
N SER A 46 -16.57 -0.13 -8.59
CA SER A 46 -16.06 -1.32 -9.26
C SER A 46 -14.61 -1.13 -9.71
N ILE A 47 -13.86 -2.23 -9.80
CA ILE A 47 -12.50 -2.19 -10.33
C ILE A 47 -12.45 -1.71 -11.79
N THR A 48 -13.55 -1.83 -12.54
CA THR A 48 -13.63 -1.34 -13.92
C THR A 48 -13.68 0.19 -13.98
N GLU A 49 -14.19 0.87 -12.95
CA GLU A 49 -14.12 2.34 -12.86
C GLU A 49 -12.68 2.83 -12.72
N ALA A 50 -11.78 1.99 -12.18
CA ALA A 50 -10.36 2.33 -12.07
C ALA A 50 -9.71 2.55 -13.45
N ALA A 51 -10.19 1.87 -14.51
CA ALA A 51 -9.74 2.11 -15.88
C ALA A 51 -10.11 3.51 -16.38
N ALA A 52 -11.24 4.08 -15.94
CA ALA A 52 -11.63 5.44 -16.28
C ALA A 52 -10.72 6.47 -15.61
N GLN A 53 -10.39 6.28 -14.32
CA GLN A 53 -9.44 7.14 -13.60
C GLN A 53 -8.05 7.12 -14.25
N VAL A 54 -7.61 5.94 -14.71
CA VAL A 54 -6.33 5.78 -15.41
C VAL A 54 -6.30 6.53 -16.74
N ARG A 55 -7.40 6.57 -17.49
CA ARG A 55 -7.46 7.32 -18.75
C ARG A 55 -7.30 8.83 -18.54
N GLU A 56 -7.78 9.36 -17.41
CA GLU A 56 -7.67 10.79 -17.09
C GLU A 56 -6.31 11.11 -16.47
N ALA A 57 -5.90 10.34 -15.45
CA ALA A 57 -4.70 10.63 -14.68
C ALA A 57 -3.43 10.00 -15.25
N GLY A 58 -3.52 9.05 -16.18
CA GLY A 58 -2.41 8.29 -16.75
C GLY A 58 -1.81 7.23 -15.80
N VAL A 59 -1.54 7.63 -14.56
CA VAL A 59 -1.04 6.77 -13.48
C VAL A 59 -1.84 7.06 -12.23
N VAL A 60 -2.30 6.01 -11.56
CA VAL A 60 -3.06 6.18 -10.32
C VAL A 60 -2.43 5.39 -9.19
N TYR A 61 -2.34 6.07 -8.06
CA TYR A 61 -1.90 5.52 -6.80
C TYR A 61 -3.10 5.04 -6.00
N SER A 62 -2.95 3.92 -5.30
CA SER A 62 -3.88 3.59 -4.23
C SER A 62 -3.32 4.08 -2.91
N LEU A 63 -4.21 4.55 -2.04
CA LEU A 63 -3.87 4.65 -0.64
C LEU A 63 -3.73 3.24 -0.07
N GLY A 64 -2.61 2.96 0.58
CA GLY A 64 -2.36 1.69 1.21
C GLY A 64 -2.80 1.66 2.66
N VAL A 65 -3.44 0.55 3.03
CA VAL A 65 -3.74 0.17 4.41
C VAL A 65 -2.96 -1.09 4.70
N ASP A 66 -1.99 -0.97 5.58
CA ASP A 66 -1.36 -2.14 6.19
C ASP A 66 -2.41 -2.82 7.06
N VAL A 67 -2.79 -4.06 6.76
CA VAL A 67 -3.63 -4.89 7.62
C VAL A 67 -2.72 -5.47 8.70
N VAL A 68 -2.92 -5.06 9.95
CA VAL A 68 -1.98 -5.35 11.04
C VAL A 68 -2.66 -6.16 12.12
N HIS A 69 -2.05 -7.28 12.50
CA HIS A 69 -2.48 -8.09 13.63
C HIS A 69 -2.41 -7.27 14.93
N ASN A 70 -3.57 -6.94 15.50
CA ASN A 70 -3.62 -6.32 16.83
C ASN A 70 -3.48 -7.41 17.91
N THR A 71 -2.26 -7.66 18.37
CA THR A 71 -1.94 -8.75 19.31
C THR A 71 -2.59 -8.61 20.68
N ALA A 72 -3.16 -7.44 21.02
CA ALA A 72 -3.93 -7.24 22.25
C ALA A 72 -5.40 -7.65 22.12
N ALA A 73 -5.94 -7.70 20.88
CA ALA A 73 -7.37 -7.89 20.62
C ALA A 73 -7.68 -9.12 19.75
N GLU A 74 -6.73 -9.57 18.94
CA GLU A 74 -6.93 -10.62 17.94
C GLU A 74 -6.05 -11.84 18.24
N PRO A 75 -6.55 -13.06 17.95
CA PRO A 75 -5.72 -14.26 18.02
C PRO A 75 -4.81 -14.40 16.80
N PRO A 76 -3.76 -15.25 16.89
CA PRO A 76 -3.00 -15.70 15.73
C PRO A 76 -3.90 -16.17 14.58
N LEU A 77 -3.44 -15.94 13.34
CA LEU A 77 -4.21 -16.22 12.14
C LEU A 77 -4.47 -17.73 11.98
N ASP A 78 -5.72 -18.10 11.79
CA ASP A 78 -6.11 -19.43 11.33
C ASP A 78 -6.13 -19.45 9.80
N PRO A 79 -5.24 -20.22 9.13
CA PRO A 79 -5.21 -20.29 7.67
C PRO A 79 -6.43 -21.01 7.06
N GLY A 80 -7.24 -21.69 7.87
CA GLY A 80 -8.49 -22.31 7.44
C GLY A 80 -9.65 -21.32 7.28
N ARG A 81 -9.44 -20.03 7.61
CA ARG A 81 -10.49 -19.00 7.62
C ARG A 81 -10.10 -17.78 6.79
N PRO A 82 -11.09 -17.09 6.17
CA PRO A 82 -10.95 -15.77 5.57
C PRO A 82 -10.12 -14.80 6.41
N VAL A 83 -9.13 -14.13 5.82
CA VAL A 83 -8.23 -13.22 6.56
C VAL A 83 -9.02 -12.05 7.14
N MET A 84 -9.93 -11.50 6.33
CA MET A 84 -10.71 -10.33 6.72
C MET A 84 -11.81 -10.64 7.74
N SER A 85 -12.13 -11.92 7.98
CA SER A 85 -12.98 -12.35 9.11
C SER A 85 -12.23 -12.42 10.45
N GLN A 86 -10.92 -12.18 10.43
CA GLN A 86 -10.03 -12.31 11.59
C GLN A 86 -9.27 -11.02 11.89
N ARG A 87 -9.24 -10.07 10.94
CA ARG A 87 -8.45 -8.84 10.99
C ARG A 87 -9.33 -7.61 10.81
N HIS A 88 -9.37 -6.79 11.87
CA HIS A 88 -10.26 -5.65 11.99
C HIS A 88 -9.49 -4.34 12.20
N TYR A 89 -8.15 -4.37 12.10
CA TYR A 89 -7.31 -3.20 12.34
C TYR A 89 -6.28 -3.01 11.23
N GLY A 90 -5.96 -1.75 10.98
CA GLY A 90 -4.93 -1.41 10.01
C GLY A 90 -4.26 -0.07 10.28
N VAL A 91 -3.25 0.22 9.47
CA VAL A 91 -2.46 1.45 9.52
C VAL A 91 -2.41 2.08 8.14
N ILE A 92 -2.81 3.35 8.05
CA ILE A 92 -2.54 4.19 6.89
C ILE A 92 -1.30 5.01 7.18
N SER A 93 -0.23 4.76 6.43
CA SER A 93 1.02 5.53 6.53
C SER A 93 1.35 6.26 5.23
N GLN A 94 2.04 7.39 5.34
CA GLN A 94 2.51 8.13 4.17
C GLN A 94 3.48 7.31 3.32
N SER A 95 4.18 6.38 3.97
CA SER A 95 5.10 5.46 3.31
C SER A 95 4.37 4.47 2.39
N TYR A 96 3.07 4.25 2.61
CA TYR A 96 2.28 3.26 1.89
C TYR A 96 1.27 3.91 0.94
N CYS A 97 1.81 4.63 -0.04
CA CYS A 97 1.09 5.04 -1.24
C CYS A 97 1.80 4.41 -2.43
N LYS A 98 1.11 3.57 -3.20
CA LYS A 98 1.71 2.78 -4.29
C LYS A 98 1.02 3.05 -5.61
N VAL A 99 1.83 3.12 -6.67
CA VAL A 99 1.35 3.07 -8.04
C VAL A 99 0.77 1.67 -8.26
N ASN A 100 -0.55 1.54 -8.28
CA ASN A 100 -1.19 0.25 -8.57
C ASN A 100 -1.81 0.21 -9.95
N LEU A 101 -2.08 1.36 -10.58
CA LEU A 101 -2.64 1.39 -11.92
C LEU A 101 -1.81 2.26 -12.85
N VAL A 102 -1.50 1.70 -14.02
CA VAL A 102 -0.74 2.37 -15.09
C VAL A 102 -1.54 2.27 -16.37
N GLY A 103 -1.72 3.39 -17.06
CA GLY A 103 -2.39 3.48 -18.36
C GLY A 103 -1.41 3.31 -19.51
N ARG A 104 -1.92 2.80 -20.64
CA ARG A 104 -1.14 2.58 -21.86
C ARG A 104 -0.46 3.86 -22.35
N GLU A 105 -1.16 4.99 -22.34
CA GLU A 105 -0.63 6.28 -22.81
C GLU A 105 0.50 6.79 -21.92
N ALA A 106 0.34 6.73 -20.59
CA ALA A 106 1.39 7.10 -19.65
C ALA A 106 2.61 6.18 -19.78
N PHE A 107 2.40 4.88 -19.97
CA PHE A 107 3.48 3.94 -20.23
C PHE A 107 4.23 4.28 -21.54
N ALA A 108 3.50 4.55 -22.62
CA ALA A 108 4.07 4.96 -23.91
C ALA A 108 4.83 6.30 -23.83
N ALA A 109 4.39 7.21 -22.96
CA ALA A 109 5.08 8.47 -22.66
C ALA A 109 6.36 8.30 -21.82
N GLY A 110 6.72 7.07 -21.44
CA GLY A 110 7.98 6.76 -20.76
C GLY A 110 7.90 6.76 -19.23
N VAL A 111 6.70 6.63 -18.65
CA VAL A 111 6.57 6.46 -17.20
C VAL A 111 7.32 5.20 -16.75
N THR A 112 8.18 5.37 -15.75
CA THR A 112 8.80 4.27 -15.02
C THR A 112 8.28 4.24 -13.59
N VAL A 113 8.05 3.02 -13.08
CA VAL A 113 7.63 2.79 -11.71
C VAL A 113 8.83 2.31 -10.91
N ASN A 114 9.16 3.07 -9.86
CA ASN A 114 10.40 2.97 -9.11
C ASN A 114 10.14 2.77 -7.63
N ALA A 115 11.22 2.57 -6.87
CA ALA A 115 11.20 2.45 -5.41
C ALA A 115 10.16 1.43 -4.92
N GLY A 116 10.16 0.21 -5.45
CA GLY A 116 9.21 -0.83 -5.05
C GLY A 116 7.75 -0.52 -5.39
N GLY A 117 7.48 0.37 -6.36
CA GLY A 117 6.12 0.75 -6.71
C GLY A 117 5.64 2.05 -6.09
N HIS A 118 6.43 2.70 -5.24
CA HIS A 118 6.00 3.90 -4.50
C HIS A 118 6.14 5.20 -5.30
N ARG A 119 6.70 5.17 -6.51
CA ARG A 119 6.88 6.38 -7.32
C ARG A 119 6.81 6.12 -8.81
N ALA A 120 6.05 6.93 -9.52
CA ALA A 120 6.11 7.11 -10.96
C ALA A 120 7.06 8.26 -11.32
N SER A 121 7.95 8.06 -12.29
CA SER A 121 8.84 9.12 -12.78
C SER A 121 8.06 10.13 -13.61
N ALA A 122 8.28 11.43 -13.36
CA ALA A 122 7.74 12.53 -14.16
C ALA A 122 6.19 12.55 -14.30
N TRP A 123 5.48 11.97 -13.32
CA TRP A 123 4.01 11.98 -13.29
C TRP A 123 3.51 12.46 -11.92
N PRO A 124 2.47 13.30 -11.85
CA PRO A 124 1.90 13.75 -10.58
C PRO A 124 1.35 12.57 -9.77
N VAL A 125 1.35 12.70 -8.44
CA VAL A 125 0.71 11.71 -7.57
C VAL A 125 -0.79 12.00 -7.54
N HIS A 126 -1.56 11.11 -8.15
CA HIS A 126 -3.01 11.07 -8.03
C HIS A 126 -3.39 9.86 -7.19
N VAL A 127 -3.82 10.09 -5.94
CA VAL A 127 -4.30 9.01 -5.06
C VAL A 127 -5.78 8.82 -5.30
N SER A 128 -6.19 7.60 -5.63
CA SER A 128 -7.60 7.31 -5.83
C SER A 128 -8.39 7.44 -4.54
N THR A 129 -9.58 7.99 -4.67
CA THR A 129 -10.62 8.03 -3.64
C THR A 129 -11.70 6.96 -3.86
N GLY A 130 -11.51 6.05 -4.83
CA GLY A 130 -12.46 4.98 -5.16
C GLY A 130 -11.96 3.58 -4.86
N TYR A 131 -10.68 3.41 -4.52
CA TYR A 131 -10.11 2.13 -4.12
C TYR A 131 -8.97 2.30 -3.13
N THR A 132 -8.76 1.24 -2.37
CA THR A 132 -7.70 1.11 -1.37
C THR A 132 -6.91 -0.16 -1.66
N MET A 133 -5.61 -0.11 -1.42
CA MET A 133 -4.77 -1.29 -1.43
C MET A 133 -4.67 -1.82 0.01
N LEU A 134 -5.08 -3.07 0.25
CA LEU A 134 -4.84 -3.77 1.50
C LEU A 134 -3.52 -4.51 1.39
N HIS A 135 -2.58 -4.27 2.31
CA HIS A 135 -1.32 -4.99 2.38
C HIS A 135 -1.37 -5.98 3.54
N LEU A 136 -1.24 -7.26 3.20
CA LEU A 136 -1.41 -8.38 4.12
C LEU A 136 -0.09 -8.84 4.75
N GLY A 137 1.04 -8.20 4.43
CA GLY A 137 2.35 -8.58 4.96
C GLY A 137 2.44 -8.55 6.50
N PHE A 138 1.53 -7.83 7.16
CA PHE A 138 1.46 -7.69 8.63
C PHE A 138 0.20 -8.29 9.27
N CYS A 139 -0.56 -9.07 8.49
CA CYS A 139 -1.80 -9.69 8.99
C CYS A 139 -1.53 -10.75 10.07
N ASP A 140 -0.30 -11.17 10.30
CA ASP A 140 0.05 -12.02 11.44
C ASP A 140 1.49 -11.78 11.89
N ARG A 141 1.65 -11.35 13.14
CA ARG A 141 2.98 -11.11 13.72
C ARG A 141 3.85 -12.36 13.72
N GLY A 142 3.31 -13.53 14.04
CA GLY A 142 4.06 -14.78 14.09
C GLY A 142 4.57 -15.20 12.72
N LEU A 143 3.70 -15.20 11.71
CA LEU A 143 4.08 -15.49 10.32
C LEU A 143 5.08 -14.46 9.77
N TRP A 144 4.90 -13.19 10.12
CA TRP A 144 5.84 -12.14 9.73
C TRP A 144 7.22 -12.35 10.37
N GLU A 145 7.29 -12.67 11.66
CA GLU A 145 8.53 -12.99 12.37
C GLU A 145 9.21 -14.21 11.76
N GLU A 146 8.47 -15.30 11.51
CA GLU A 146 8.99 -16.53 10.88
C GLU A 146 9.67 -16.22 9.53
N ARG A 147 9.04 -15.38 8.70
CA ARG A 147 9.57 -15.00 7.38
C ARG A 147 10.74 -14.02 7.44
N THR A 148 10.80 -13.20 8.49
CA THR A 148 11.72 -12.06 8.57
C THR A 148 12.97 -12.36 9.39
N LEU A 149 12.87 -13.14 10.48
CA LEU A 149 14.01 -13.46 11.34
C LEU A 149 15.18 -14.12 10.59
N PRO A 150 14.98 -15.08 9.66
CA PRO A 150 16.08 -15.63 8.87
C PRO A 150 16.77 -14.58 7.99
N ARG A 151 16.01 -13.59 7.48
CA ARG A 151 16.55 -12.49 6.67
C ARG A 151 17.36 -11.51 7.53
N LEU A 152 16.87 -11.22 8.73
CA LEU A 152 17.57 -10.41 9.73
C LEU A 152 18.88 -11.06 10.15
N ALA A 153 18.89 -12.37 10.40
CA ALA A 153 20.12 -13.11 10.76
C ALA A 153 21.18 -13.06 9.63
N ALA A 154 20.73 -12.95 8.37
CA ALA A 154 21.60 -12.82 7.20
C ALA A 154 21.96 -11.35 6.86
N ASP A 155 21.49 -10.38 7.64
CA ASP A 155 21.62 -8.94 7.35
C ASP A 155 23.00 -8.40 7.73
N ARG A 156 23.91 -8.37 6.76
CA ARG A 156 25.29 -7.90 6.97
C ARG A 156 25.40 -6.37 7.01
N GLU A 157 24.40 -5.65 6.52
CA GLU A 157 24.47 -4.20 6.29
C GLU A 157 23.47 -3.41 7.17
N GLY A 158 22.70 -4.08 8.03
CA GLY A 158 21.77 -3.47 9.00
C GLY A 158 20.48 -2.90 8.39
N ALA A 159 20.31 -3.01 7.07
CA ALA A 159 19.14 -2.48 6.36
C ALA A 159 17.85 -3.27 6.68
N PHE A 160 17.94 -4.58 6.90
CA PHE A 160 16.81 -5.39 7.37
C PHE A 160 16.54 -5.18 8.85
N LYS A 161 17.56 -4.87 9.66
CA LYS A 161 17.35 -4.53 11.08
C LYS A 161 16.47 -3.28 11.25
N ALA A 162 16.76 -2.20 10.53
CA ALA A 162 15.91 -1.00 10.57
C ALA A 162 14.46 -1.34 10.19
N TYR A 163 14.27 -2.05 9.06
CA TYR A 163 12.95 -2.53 8.65
C TYR A 163 12.26 -3.38 9.74
N PHE A 164 12.96 -4.31 10.37
CA PHE A 164 12.40 -5.17 11.42
C PHE A 164 11.94 -4.35 12.62
N ASP A 165 12.79 -3.44 13.11
CA ASP A 165 12.48 -2.60 14.26
C ASP A 165 11.27 -1.69 13.96
N ASP A 166 11.15 -1.16 12.74
CA ASP A 166 10.00 -0.34 12.32
C ASP A 166 8.70 -1.15 12.42
N ARG A 167 8.69 -2.40 11.96
CA ARG A 167 7.50 -3.25 11.97
C ARG A 167 7.11 -3.70 13.38
N VAL A 168 8.07 -4.00 14.23
CA VAL A 168 7.80 -4.27 15.66
C VAL A 168 7.07 -3.09 16.30
N ARG A 169 7.52 -1.85 16.05
CA ARG A 169 6.86 -0.66 16.58
C ARG A 169 5.45 -0.45 16.05
N ILE A 170 5.17 -0.84 14.81
CA ILE A 170 3.80 -0.80 14.28
C ILE A 170 2.90 -1.76 15.05
N TYR A 171 3.33 -3.02 15.26
CA TYR A 171 2.55 -3.98 16.04
C TYR A 171 2.33 -3.51 17.48
N ASP A 172 3.41 -3.13 18.17
CA ASP A 172 3.35 -2.72 19.57
C ASP A 172 2.55 -1.41 19.74
N GLY A 173 2.74 -0.46 18.82
CA GLY A 173 2.01 0.80 18.81
C GLY A 173 0.51 0.61 18.57
N LEU A 174 0.13 -0.24 17.61
CA LEU A 174 -1.27 -0.56 17.36
C LEU A 174 -1.92 -1.26 18.55
N ALA A 175 -1.20 -2.20 19.19
CA ALA A 175 -1.69 -2.91 20.39
C ALA A 175 -1.89 -1.98 21.60
N ALA A 176 -1.18 -0.86 21.66
CA ALA A 176 -1.31 0.14 22.71
C ALA A 176 -2.38 1.22 22.43
N ILE A 177 -2.88 1.31 21.19
CA ILE A 177 -3.90 2.30 20.82
C ILE A 177 -5.28 1.84 21.30
N THR A 178 -6.02 2.78 21.90
CA THR A 178 -7.40 2.56 22.36
C THR A 178 -8.45 3.18 21.44
N GLU A 179 -8.07 4.14 20.59
CA GLU A 179 -8.96 4.86 19.69
C GLU A 179 -8.55 4.64 18.24
N PHE A 180 -9.49 4.16 17.43
CA PHE A 180 -9.26 3.91 16.01
C PHE A 180 -10.11 4.85 15.18
N HIS A 181 -9.54 5.35 14.08
CA HIS A 181 -10.27 6.13 13.11
C HIS A 181 -11.18 5.23 12.27
N ASP A 182 -12.28 5.81 11.80
CA ASP A 182 -13.03 5.27 10.67
C ASP A 182 -12.13 5.25 9.41
N LEU A 183 -12.17 4.13 8.68
CA LEU A 183 -11.29 3.90 7.54
C LEU A 183 -11.52 4.92 6.43
N ASP A 184 -12.77 5.15 6.03
CA ASP A 184 -13.08 6.00 4.88
C ASP A 184 -12.74 7.47 5.18
N SER A 185 -13.05 7.92 6.39
CA SER A 185 -12.72 9.26 6.86
C SER A 185 -11.22 9.50 6.93
N ALA A 186 -10.45 8.54 7.44
CA ALA A 186 -8.99 8.63 7.48
C ALA A 186 -8.39 8.55 6.07
N ALA A 187 -8.92 7.66 5.22
CA ALA A 187 -8.46 7.49 3.85
C ALA A 187 -8.69 8.75 3.01
N ALA A 188 -9.85 9.40 3.12
CA ALA A 188 -10.16 10.64 2.41
C ALA A 188 -9.19 11.77 2.81
N ARG A 189 -8.88 11.90 4.10
CA ARG A 189 -7.90 12.90 4.61
C ARG A 189 -6.50 12.59 4.10
N ALA A 190 -6.06 11.34 4.20
CA ALA A 190 -4.75 10.92 3.74
C ALA A 190 -4.57 11.10 2.23
N ALA A 191 -5.57 10.75 1.42
CA ALA A 191 -5.55 10.93 -0.04
C ALA A 191 -5.45 12.42 -0.42
N ALA A 192 -6.18 13.30 0.27
CA ALA A 192 -6.08 14.74 0.08
C ALA A 192 -4.68 15.28 0.42
N GLU A 193 -4.06 14.79 1.49
CA GLU A 193 -2.72 15.24 1.92
C GLU A 193 -1.57 14.70 1.05
N LEU A 194 -1.79 13.64 0.28
CA LEU A 194 -0.78 13.03 -0.58
C LEU A 194 -0.88 13.43 -2.06
N SER A 195 -2.03 13.92 -2.50
CA SER A 195 -2.30 14.19 -3.92
C SER A 195 -1.78 15.55 -4.38
N PHE A 196 -1.66 15.69 -5.69
CA PHE A 196 -1.26 16.92 -6.38
C PHE A 196 -2.40 17.42 -7.27
N ASP A 197 -2.47 18.74 -7.48
CA ASP A 197 -3.36 19.34 -8.46
C ASP A 197 -2.83 19.15 -9.90
N ALA A 198 -3.62 19.58 -10.89
CA ALA A 198 -3.26 19.52 -12.30
C ALA A 198 -2.06 20.41 -12.68
N ALA A 199 -1.73 21.41 -11.85
CA ALA A 199 -0.55 22.25 -12.02
C ALA A 199 0.71 21.65 -11.38
N GLY A 200 0.60 20.46 -10.76
CA GLY A 200 1.71 19.78 -10.11
C GLY A 200 2.06 20.33 -8.73
N ASN A 201 1.17 21.11 -8.11
CA ASN A 201 1.33 21.53 -6.71
C ASN A 201 0.74 20.48 -5.78
N ARG A 202 1.38 20.25 -4.63
CA ARG A 202 0.75 19.43 -3.58
C ARG A 202 -0.53 20.11 -3.12
N LEU A 203 -1.59 19.31 -2.94
CA LEU A 203 -2.86 19.81 -2.40
C LEU A 203 -2.70 20.31 -0.95
N THR A 204 -1.71 19.81 -0.21
CA THR A 204 -1.40 20.29 1.15
C THR A 204 0.11 20.44 1.37
N ALA A 205 0.48 21.28 2.35
CA ALA A 205 1.87 21.47 2.78
C ALA A 205 2.33 20.48 3.86
N ALA A 206 1.48 19.51 4.23
CA ALA A 206 1.75 18.61 5.35
C ALA A 206 2.94 17.67 5.06
N SER A 207 3.90 17.61 5.98
CA SER A 207 5.05 16.71 5.90
C SER A 207 4.80 15.35 6.58
N LYS A 208 3.74 15.25 7.37
CA LYS A 208 3.23 14.07 8.09
C LYS A 208 1.70 14.13 8.10
N PHE A 209 0.96 13.04 8.32
CA PHE A 209 -0.49 13.17 8.34
C PHE A 209 -0.94 14.02 9.52
N SER A 210 -1.71 15.07 9.23
CA SER A 210 -2.08 16.07 10.24
C SER A 210 -2.90 15.49 11.39
N GLY A 211 -3.70 14.45 11.11
CA GLY A 211 -4.60 13.81 12.06
C GLY A 211 -4.17 12.42 12.53
N GLY A 212 -2.98 11.93 12.16
CA GLY A 212 -2.55 10.59 12.56
C GLY A 212 -2.45 10.45 14.08
N ASN A 213 -2.88 9.32 14.64
CA ASN A 213 -2.84 9.00 16.07
C ASN A 213 -1.82 7.91 16.42
N LEU A 214 -1.31 7.18 15.43
CA LEU A 214 -0.20 6.25 15.60
C LEU A 214 1.12 6.99 15.33
N ARG A 215 2.03 6.93 16.31
CA ARG A 215 3.35 7.57 16.23
C ARG A 215 4.43 6.49 16.15
N VAL A 216 4.97 6.28 14.96
CA VAL A 216 6.11 5.38 14.74
C VAL A 216 7.30 6.24 14.33
N PHE A 217 8.20 6.50 15.27
CA PHE A 217 9.26 7.52 15.15
C PHE A 217 8.72 8.91 14.81
N ASP A 218 9.18 9.47 13.70
CA ASP A 218 8.77 10.73 13.13
C ASP A 218 7.53 10.59 12.25
N SER A 219 6.91 9.42 12.12
CA SER A 219 5.65 9.32 11.38
C SER A 219 4.45 9.78 12.21
N ALA A 220 3.43 10.23 11.50
CA ALA A 220 2.09 10.44 12.02
C ALA A 220 1.15 9.63 11.12
N ASP A 221 0.79 8.44 11.56
CA ASP A 221 0.00 7.49 10.79
C ASP A 221 -1.40 7.34 11.41
N TYR A 222 -2.39 6.94 10.62
CA TYR A 222 -3.72 6.66 11.14
C TYR A 222 -3.83 5.19 11.52
N ALA A 223 -4.11 4.89 12.79
CA ALA A 223 -4.65 3.60 13.18
C ALA A 223 -6.15 3.59 12.87
N VAL A 224 -6.58 2.63 12.05
CA VAL A 224 -7.94 2.55 11.55
C VAL A 224 -8.59 1.24 11.96
N ARG A 225 -9.92 1.27 12.11
CA ARG A 225 -10.74 0.07 12.16
C ARG A 225 -11.12 -0.32 10.74
N LEU A 226 -10.90 -1.57 10.38
CA LEU A 226 -11.34 -2.13 9.10
C LEU A 226 -12.83 -2.47 9.22
N ASP A 227 -13.57 -2.13 8.18
CA ASP A 227 -15.02 -2.29 8.09
C ASP A 227 -15.38 -3.73 7.68
N ASP A 228 -16.51 -4.23 8.19
CA ASP A 228 -17.08 -5.54 7.89
C ASP A 228 -17.32 -5.76 6.38
N ARG A 229 -17.35 -4.69 5.58
CA ARG A 229 -17.39 -4.74 4.11
C ARG A 229 -16.29 -5.61 3.49
N PHE A 230 -15.21 -5.86 4.22
CA PHE A 230 -14.13 -6.74 3.78
C PHE A 230 -14.32 -8.21 4.19
N GLU A 231 -15.22 -8.56 5.11
CA GLU A 231 -15.38 -9.91 5.66
C GLU A 231 -15.68 -10.98 4.59
N GLY A 232 -16.41 -10.60 3.54
CA GLY A 232 -16.79 -11.50 2.43
C GLY A 232 -15.82 -11.51 1.24
N VAL A 233 -14.72 -10.74 1.30
CA VAL A 233 -13.86 -10.50 0.13
C VAL A 233 -12.75 -11.54 0.02
N PHE A 234 -12.29 -12.15 1.12
CA PHE A 234 -11.24 -13.18 1.13
C PHE A 234 -11.28 -14.07 2.36
#